data_AF-A0A2E8EXW4-F1
#
_entry.id   AF-A0A2E8EXW4-F1
#
_cell.length_a   1.000
_cell.length_b   1.000
_cell.length_c   1.000
_cell.angle_alpha   90.00
_cell.angle_beta   90.00
_cell.angle_gamma   90.00
#
_symmetry.space_group_name_H-M   'P 1'
#
loop_
_entity.id
_entity.type
_entity.pdbx_description
1 polymer ?
#
loop_
_entity_poly.entity_id
_entity_poly.type
_entity_poly.pdbx_seq_one_letter_code
_entity_poly.pdbx_strand_id
1 'polypeptide(L)'
;MIGQERCEAVLSQALNQPNIKEADAYLSVQDLNLTRFASNDIHQNVSHSNAQLHIRVVVGKRQGRATTNDLSDGGIQKAAKLAHQNALLMPEDPDFNGLPSPGVPTQVATHDLDTASYNPDSRAKVVASVCGLAADGGLEASGFFRNGTQESAVTSTKGAKAYHAGTFAGLLVMAISDTSAGWSKGGSWRVEDIDSDALAAEAVDKALKGQNPQPVEPGEYTVVLDPYAVDDMLSSLSLYGMGALAVQEGRSWMNGLIGEQAMSPLISIWDDGADMEGWPVPFDAEGVPRQRTQLIQAGVVLEPVHNSYTAGKDGKQSTGHQYGFTGPPVASNLFMKSGDSSLEKMIVSTQRGLYITRFHYTRVVHNRNCVMTGMTRDGTFLIEDGQITHPVKDLRFTQSYVEALAEVEAVGSQSKLMLNEVGFATKVPALKISRFNFTGVTV
;
A
#
# COMPACT_ATOMS: atom_id res chain seq x y z
N MET A 1 -17.23 3.81 -13.98
CA MET A 1 -16.33 3.68 -15.13
C MET A 1 -16.88 4.51 -16.28
N ILE A 2 -16.02 5.15 -17.04
CA ILE A 2 -16.34 5.87 -18.28
C ILE A 2 -15.94 5.09 -19.54
N GLY A 3 -15.14 4.02 -19.40
CA GLY A 3 -14.77 3.09 -20.46
C GLY A 3 -13.57 3.52 -21.29
N GLN A 4 -12.88 2.53 -21.89
CA GLN A 4 -11.66 2.73 -22.67
C GLN A 4 -11.81 3.78 -23.77
N GLU A 5 -12.85 3.71 -24.58
CA GLU A 5 -13.05 4.64 -25.71
C GLU A 5 -13.15 6.09 -25.22
N ARG A 6 -13.88 6.34 -24.12
CA ARG A 6 -14.00 7.69 -23.56
C ARG A 6 -12.67 8.15 -22.95
N CYS A 7 -11.95 7.27 -22.26
CA CYS A 7 -10.62 7.57 -21.74
C CYS A 7 -9.65 7.97 -22.85
N GLU A 8 -9.58 7.18 -23.92
CA GLU A 8 -8.74 7.46 -25.09
C GLU A 8 -9.12 8.77 -25.78
N ALA A 9 -10.41 9.08 -25.88
CA ALA A 9 -10.89 10.34 -26.46
C ALA A 9 -10.46 11.56 -25.64
N VAL A 10 -10.63 11.52 -24.31
CA VAL A 10 -10.22 12.59 -23.39
C VAL A 10 -8.71 12.84 -23.47
N LEU A 11 -7.91 11.77 -23.43
CA LEU A 11 -6.45 11.85 -23.53
C LEU A 11 -6.00 12.41 -24.88
N SER A 12 -6.59 11.92 -25.97
CA SER A 12 -6.28 12.40 -27.33
C SER A 12 -6.60 13.88 -27.49
N GLN A 13 -7.74 14.34 -26.96
CA GLN A 13 -8.10 15.75 -26.96
C GLN A 13 -7.13 16.61 -26.15
N ALA A 14 -6.67 16.11 -24.99
CA ALA A 14 -5.70 16.82 -24.15
C ALA A 14 -4.37 17.06 -24.85
N LEU A 15 -3.90 16.10 -25.66
CA LEU A 15 -2.64 16.19 -26.39
C LEU A 15 -2.75 16.91 -27.74
N ASN A 16 -3.92 16.83 -28.40
CA ASN A 16 -4.19 17.48 -29.69
C ASN A 16 -4.51 18.97 -29.54
N GLN A 17 -3.62 19.74 -28.93
CA GLN A 17 -3.74 21.19 -28.77
C GLN A 17 -2.70 21.92 -29.62
N PRO A 18 -3.03 23.07 -30.26
CA PRO A 18 -2.14 23.74 -31.21
C PRO A 18 -0.73 24.08 -30.67
N ASN A 19 -0.61 24.31 -29.36
CA ASN A 19 0.64 24.73 -28.71
C ASN A 19 1.43 23.58 -28.07
N ILE A 20 0.93 22.34 -28.19
CA ILE A 20 1.55 21.16 -27.59
C ILE A 20 2.27 20.37 -28.68
N LYS A 21 3.60 20.24 -28.52
CA LYS A 21 4.45 19.42 -29.41
C LYS A 21 4.90 18.13 -28.75
N GLU A 22 5.26 18.21 -27.48
CA GLU A 22 5.67 17.07 -26.67
C GLU A 22 4.89 17.10 -25.35
N ALA A 23 4.16 16.02 -25.05
CA ALA A 23 3.35 15.89 -23.86
C ALA A 23 2.97 14.43 -23.58
N ASP A 24 2.64 14.16 -22.32
CA ASP A 24 1.89 12.99 -21.90
C ASP A 24 0.71 13.39 -21.03
N ALA A 25 -0.29 12.51 -21.01
CA ALA A 25 -1.48 12.68 -20.21
C ALA A 25 -1.84 11.34 -19.56
N TYR A 26 -2.24 11.42 -18.29
CA TYR A 26 -2.72 10.30 -17.49
C TYR A 26 -4.13 10.61 -17.01
N LEU A 27 -5.03 9.64 -17.17
CA LEU A 27 -6.40 9.73 -16.70
C LEU A 27 -6.65 8.61 -15.70
N SER A 28 -7.04 8.98 -14.49
CA SER A 28 -7.51 8.04 -13.48
C SER A 28 -8.99 8.27 -13.19
N VAL A 29 -9.78 7.21 -13.22
CA VAL A 29 -11.21 7.22 -12.93
C VAL A 29 -11.46 6.22 -11.81
N GLN A 30 -12.25 6.59 -10.82
CA GLN A 30 -12.58 5.71 -9.72
C GLN A 30 -14.06 5.84 -9.37
N ASP A 31 -14.73 4.70 -9.22
CA ASP A 31 -15.97 4.61 -8.47
C ASP A 31 -15.70 3.92 -7.15
N LEU A 32 -16.07 4.54 -6.04
CA LEU A 32 -15.93 4.03 -4.68
C LEU A 32 -17.31 3.98 -4.03
N ASN A 33 -17.69 2.79 -3.58
CA ASN A 33 -18.84 2.56 -2.73
C ASN A 33 -18.38 2.16 -1.34
N LEU A 34 -19.03 2.69 -0.31
CA LEU A 34 -18.59 2.58 1.08
C LEU A 34 -19.78 2.48 2.02
N THR A 35 -19.78 1.48 2.90
CA THR A 35 -20.70 1.38 4.03
C THR A 35 -19.86 1.40 5.30
N ARG A 36 -19.97 2.48 6.08
CA ARG A 36 -19.33 2.65 7.39
C ARG A 36 -20.31 2.28 8.49
N PHE A 37 -19.79 1.63 9.51
CA PHE A 37 -20.53 1.26 10.70
C PHE A 37 -19.76 1.69 11.95
N ALA A 38 -20.51 2.00 13.00
CA ALA A 38 -20.01 2.38 14.30
C ALA A 38 -21.06 2.04 15.36
N SER A 39 -20.60 1.65 16.56
CA SER A 39 -21.48 1.23 17.66
C SER A 39 -22.53 0.19 17.23
N ASN A 40 -22.09 -0.82 16.47
CA ASN A 40 -22.92 -1.90 15.92
C ASN A 40 -24.01 -1.50 14.91
N ASP A 41 -24.02 -0.25 14.45
CA ASP A 41 -25.00 0.24 13.48
C ASP A 41 -24.34 0.81 12.22
N ILE A 42 -25.05 0.71 11.09
CA ILE A 42 -24.64 1.41 9.87
C ILE A 42 -24.78 2.92 10.11
N HIS A 43 -23.65 3.61 10.13
CA HIS A 43 -23.61 5.05 10.33
C HIS A 43 -23.72 5.80 8.99
N GLN A 44 -23.06 5.30 7.94
CA GLN A 44 -22.96 6.03 6.68
C GLN A 44 -22.90 5.09 5.48
N ASN A 45 -23.60 5.43 4.41
CA ASN A 45 -23.44 4.81 3.10
C ASN A 45 -23.10 5.90 2.06
N VAL A 46 -22.02 5.71 1.31
CA VAL A 46 -21.50 6.67 0.33
C VAL A 46 -21.27 5.96 -1.00
N SER A 47 -21.58 6.65 -2.09
CA SER A 47 -21.06 6.35 -3.42
C SER A 47 -20.41 7.61 -3.96
N HIS A 48 -19.19 7.48 -4.47
CA HIS A 48 -18.40 8.58 -5.01
C HIS A 48 -17.78 8.13 -6.34
N SER A 49 -17.96 8.95 -7.37
CA SER A 49 -17.27 8.79 -8.65
C SER A 49 -16.42 10.02 -8.91
N ASN A 50 -15.19 9.82 -9.34
CA ASN A 50 -14.29 10.91 -9.69
C ASN A 50 -13.41 10.50 -10.88
N ALA A 51 -13.10 11.48 -11.72
CA ALA A 51 -12.12 11.34 -12.78
C ALA A 51 -11.11 12.49 -12.69
N GLN A 52 -9.83 12.18 -12.85
CA GLN A 52 -8.75 13.17 -12.82
C GLN A 52 -7.89 12.99 -14.06
N LEU A 53 -7.88 14.03 -14.89
CA LEU A 53 -7.00 14.17 -16.04
C LEU A 53 -5.78 14.98 -15.60
N HIS A 54 -4.61 14.38 -15.77
CA HIS A 54 -3.31 15.00 -15.57
C HIS A 54 -2.61 15.18 -16.90
N ILE A 55 -2.04 16.35 -17.15
CA ILE A 55 -1.37 16.69 -18.40
C ILE A 55 0.00 17.27 -18.06
N ARG A 56 1.05 16.77 -18.72
CA ARG A 56 2.40 17.32 -18.66
C ARG A 56 2.80 17.71 -20.07
N VAL A 57 3.22 18.95 -20.23
CA VAL A 57 3.74 19.51 -21.47
C VAL A 57 5.24 19.74 -21.31
N VAL A 58 5.98 19.40 -22.36
CA VAL A 58 7.43 19.56 -22.44
C VAL A 58 7.76 20.61 -23.50
N VAL A 59 8.60 21.58 -23.12
CA VAL A 59 9.17 22.58 -24.03
C VAL A 59 10.68 22.62 -23.78
N GLY A 60 11.46 22.05 -24.71
CA GLY A 60 12.89 21.82 -24.45
C GLY A 60 13.07 20.80 -23.33
N LYS A 61 13.76 21.17 -22.25
CA LYS A 61 13.83 20.39 -21.00
C LYS A 61 12.98 20.98 -19.88
N ARG A 62 12.04 21.89 -20.20
CA ARG A 62 11.08 22.42 -19.23
C ARG A 62 9.84 21.53 -19.18
N GLN A 63 9.39 21.22 -17.96
CA GLN A 63 8.17 20.47 -17.72
C GLN A 63 7.12 21.35 -17.05
N GLY A 64 5.92 21.41 -17.61
CA GLY A 64 4.77 22.06 -17.01
C GLY A 64 3.63 21.09 -16.84
N ARG A 65 2.90 21.17 -15.73
CA ARG A 65 1.81 20.24 -15.41
C ARG A 65 0.53 20.98 -15.07
N ALA A 66 -0.61 20.36 -15.34
CA ALA A 66 -1.92 20.77 -14.84
C ALA A 66 -2.81 19.53 -14.62
N THR A 67 -3.74 19.64 -13.67
CA THR A 67 -4.70 18.59 -13.34
C THR A 67 -6.11 19.19 -13.38
N THR A 68 -7.09 18.44 -13.88
CA THR A 68 -8.52 18.81 -13.86
C THR A 68 -9.38 17.58 -13.63
N ASN A 69 -10.55 17.77 -13.00
CA ASN A 69 -11.65 16.80 -12.98
C ASN A 69 -12.83 17.22 -13.88
N ASP A 70 -12.73 18.38 -14.54
CA ASP A 70 -13.66 18.80 -15.59
C ASP A 70 -13.22 18.20 -16.93
N LEU A 71 -13.91 17.12 -17.34
CA LEU A 71 -13.68 16.42 -18.61
C LEU A 71 -14.52 16.97 -19.77
N SER A 72 -15.10 18.17 -19.62
CA SER A 72 -15.68 18.90 -20.75
C SER A 72 -14.59 19.41 -21.70
N ASP A 73 -14.95 19.72 -22.94
CA ASP A 73 -14.01 20.26 -23.92
C ASP A 73 -13.29 21.52 -23.41
N GLY A 74 -14.02 22.40 -22.74
CA GLY A 74 -13.47 23.62 -22.15
C GLY A 74 -12.51 23.32 -20.99
N GLY A 75 -12.86 22.36 -20.12
CA GLY A 75 -12.02 21.92 -19.00
C GLY A 75 -10.68 21.33 -19.47
N ILE A 76 -10.74 20.43 -20.46
CA ILE A 76 -9.56 19.79 -21.06
C ILE A 76 -8.65 20.82 -21.73
N GLN A 77 -9.20 21.70 -22.57
CA GLN A 77 -8.44 22.76 -23.24
C GLN A 77 -7.81 23.72 -22.23
N LYS A 78 -8.54 24.12 -21.18
CA LYS A 78 -8.02 24.98 -20.12
C LYS A 78 -6.85 24.33 -19.38
N ALA A 79 -6.96 23.05 -19.02
CA ALA A 79 -5.90 22.31 -18.35
C ALA A 79 -4.66 22.17 -19.24
N ALA A 80 -4.84 21.80 -20.51
CA ALA A 80 -3.74 21.66 -21.46
C ALA A 80 -3.01 23.00 -21.71
N LYS A 81 -3.76 24.10 -21.86
CA LYS A 81 -3.21 25.46 -21.96
C LYS A 81 -2.42 25.84 -20.71
N LEU A 82 -2.95 25.54 -19.52
CA LEU A 82 -2.27 25.83 -18.26
C LEU A 82 -0.99 25.02 -18.11
N ALA A 83 -1.00 23.73 -18.46
CA ALA A 83 0.21 22.89 -18.44
C ALA A 83 1.29 23.45 -19.36
N HIS A 84 0.92 23.90 -20.57
CA HIS A 84 1.85 24.56 -21.49
C HIS A 84 2.40 25.89 -20.94
N GLN A 85 1.54 26.74 -20.38
CA GLN A 85 1.97 28.00 -19.75
C GLN A 85 2.94 27.74 -18.59
N ASN A 86 2.64 26.75 -17.75
CA ASN A 86 3.53 26.35 -16.66
C ASN A 86 4.88 25.88 -17.20
N ALA A 87 4.92 25.16 -18.32
CA ALA A 87 6.18 24.70 -18.92
C ALA A 87 7.06 25.88 -19.35
N LEU A 88 6.47 26.93 -19.93
CA LEU A 88 7.21 28.13 -20.35
C LEU A 88 7.78 28.95 -19.18
N LEU A 89 7.18 28.84 -17.99
CA LEU A 89 7.62 29.54 -16.78
C LEU A 89 8.70 28.80 -15.99
N MET A 90 8.92 27.52 -16.28
CA MET A 90 9.93 26.72 -15.58
C MET A 90 11.33 26.95 -16.14
N PRO A 91 12.39 26.88 -15.30
CA PRO A 91 13.75 26.77 -15.80
C PRO A 91 13.92 25.45 -16.58
N GLU A 92 14.93 25.41 -17.45
CA GLU A 92 15.37 24.15 -18.06
C GLU A 92 15.89 23.21 -16.96
N ASP A 93 15.44 21.95 -16.98
CA ASP A 93 15.95 20.91 -16.08
C ASP A 93 17.02 20.09 -16.83
N PRO A 94 18.32 20.27 -16.53
CA PRO A 94 19.38 19.58 -17.27
C PRO A 94 19.30 18.05 -17.13
N ASP A 95 18.73 17.54 -16.04
CA ASP A 95 18.60 16.12 -15.73
C ASP A 95 17.39 15.47 -16.43
N PHE A 96 16.47 16.28 -16.99
CA PHE A 96 15.34 15.75 -17.73
C PHE A 96 15.77 15.30 -19.14
N ASN A 97 15.68 13.99 -19.38
CA ASN A 97 16.09 13.33 -20.62
C ASN A 97 14.96 13.21 -21.67
N GLY A 98 13.81 13.84 -21.44
CA GLY A 98 12.63 13.75 -22.29
C GLY A 98 11.60 12.74 -21.78
N LEU A 99 10.43 12.72 -22.42
CA LEU A 99 9.39 11.73 -22.12
C LEU A 99 9.81 10.32 -22.56
N PRO A 100 9.39 9.26 -21.84
CA PRO A 100 9.70 7.90 -22.24
C PRO A 100 8.98 7.50 -23.55
N SER A 101 9.60 6.55 -24.25
CA SER A 101 8.98 5.79 -25.35
C SER A 101 8.73 4.36 -24.87
N PRO A 102 7.65 4.11 -24.12
CA PRO A 102 7.42 2.81 -23.50
C PRO A 102 7.01 1.75 -24.53
N GLY A 103 7.29 0.49 -24.18
CA GLY A 103 6.73 -0.67 -24.88
C GLY A 103 5.26 -0.91 -24.54
N VAL A 104 4.69 -1.99 -25.07
CA VAL A 104 3.31 -2.39 -24.79
C VAL A 104 3.23 -3.07 -23.42
N PRO A 105 2.39 -2.59 -22.49
CA PRO A 105 2.20 -3.26 -21.20
C PRO A 105 1.54 -4.62 -21.35
N THR A 106 1.86 -5.54 -20.43
CA THR A 106 1.14 -6.81 -20.30
C THR A 106 -0.33 -6.54 -19.95
N GLN A 107 -1.24 -7.33 -20.50
CA GLN A 107 -2.66 -7.25 -20.14
C GLN A 107 -2.92 -8.02 -18.85
N VAL A 108 -3.66 -7.42 -17.92
CA VAL A 108 -4.06 -8.04 -16.66
C VAL A 108 -5.57 -7.92 -16.52
N ALA A 109 -6.23 -9.04 -16.27
CA ALA A 109 -7.68 -9.13 -16.13
C ALA A 109 -8.09 -9.11 -14.66
N THR A 110 -8.15 -7.91 -14.07
CA THR A 110 -8.55 -7.70 -12.65
C THR A 110 -9.84 -6.89 -12.50
N HIS A 111 -10.68 -6.89 -13.53
CA HIS A 111 -12.01 -6.33 -13.46
C HIS A 111 -13.04 -7.44 -13.22
N ASP A 112 -13.50 -7.56 -11.97
CA ASP A 112 -14.48 -8.55 -11.56
C ASP A 112 -15.90 -7.96 -11.53
N LEU A 113 -16.85 -8.60 -12.23
CA LEU A 113 -18.21 -8.09 -12.37
C LEU A 113 -18.99 -8.14 -11.05
N ASP A 114 -18.77 -9.17 -10.24
CA ASP A 114 -19.46 -9.33 -8.96
C ASP A 114 -19.01 -8.25 -7.97
N THR A 115 -17.73 -7.92 -7.97
CA THR A 115 -17.16 -6.81 -7.18
C THR A 115 -17.64 -5.45 -7.66
N ALA A 116 -17.64 -5.22 -8.98
CA ALA A 116 -18.10 -3.96 -9.58
C ALA A 116 -19.59 -3.69 -9.28
N SER A 117 -20.42 -4.74 -9.30
CA SER A 117 -21.86 -4.68 -9.05
C SER A 117 -22.26 -4.86 -7.58
N TYR A 118 -21.29 -5.05 -6.68
CA TYR A 118 -21.56 -5.29 -5.26
C TYR A 118 -22.30 -4.09 -4.65
N ASN A 119 -23.57 -4.32 -4.33
CA ASN A 119 -24.54 -3.26 -4.05
C ASN A 119 -24.64 -2.93 -2.54
N PRO A 120 -25.34 -1.84 -2.16
CA PRO A 120 -25.50 -1.46 -0.77
C PRO A 120 -26.12 -2.53 0.13
N ASP A 121 -27.09 -3.32 -0.36
CA ASP A 121 -27.75 -4.37 0.43
C ASP A 121 -26.78 -5.52 0.75
N SER A 122 -25.95 -5.92 -0.21
CA SER A 122 -24.91 -6.93 0.01
C SER A 122 -23.88 -6.46 1.05
N ARG A 123 -23.42 -5.22 0.98
CA ARG A 123 -22.54 -4.64 2.01
C ARG A 123 -23.23 -4.57 3.38
N ALA A 124 -24.51 -4.20 3.42
CA ALA A 124 -25.26 -4.13 4.66
C ALA A 124 -25.39 -5.50 5.35
N LYS A 125 -25.52 -6.60 4.58
CA LYS A 125 -25.53 -7.96 5.13
C LYS A 125 -24.20 -8.33 5.79
N VAL A 126 -23.08 -7.99 5.14
CA VAL A 126 -21.74 -8.21 5.73
C VAL A 126 -21.60 -7.43 7.03
N VAL A 127 -21.97 -6.15 7.03
CA VAL A 127 -21.95 -5.31 8.23
C VAL A 127 -22.86 -5.86 9.33
N ALA A 128 -24.07 -6.32 8.99
CA ALA A 128 -24.98 -6.93 9.95
C ALA A 128 -24.38 -8.19 10.61
N SER A 129 -23.69 -9.04 9.84
CA SER A 129 -22.95 -10.20 10.37
C SER A 129 -21.87 -9.76 11.38
N VAL A 130 -21.04 -8.78 10.99
CA VAL A 130 -19.98 -8.23 11.84
C VAL A 130 -20.54 -7.66 13.15
N CYS A 131 -21.55 -6.80 13.06
CA CYS A 131 -22.17 -6.16 14.22
C CYS A 131 -22.88 -7.19 15.12
N GLY A 132 -23.55 -8.19 14.53
CA GLY A 132 -24.18 -9.27 15.28
C GLY A 132 -23.18 -10.08 16.08
N LEU A 133 -22.07 -10.50 15.46
CA LEU A 133 -21.01 -11.24 16.13
C LEU A 133 -20.36 -10.44 17.27
N ALA A 134 -20.12 -9.14 17.07
CA ALA A 134 -19.59 -8.28 18.12
C ALA A 134 -20.59 -8.12 19.28
N ALA A 135 -21.88 -7.91 18.98
CA ALA A 135 -22.93 -7.80 19.99
C ALA A 135 -23.10 -9.08 20.81
N ASP A 136 -23.02 -10.26 20.18
CA ASP A 136 -23.05 -11.56 20.86
C ASP A 136 -21.88 -11.73 21.83
N GLY A 137 -20.73 -11.12 21.52
CA GLY A 137 -19.55 -11.05 22.40
C GLY A 137 -19.60 -9.93 23.45
N GLY A 138 -20.67 -9.12 23.49
CA GLY A 138 -20.76 -7.95 24.37
C GLY A 138 -19.83 -6.79 23.98
N LEU A 139 -19.51 -6.66 22.68
CA LEU A 139 -18.60 -5.67 22.13
C LEU A 139 -19.33 -4.69 21.21
N GLU A 140 -18.70 -3.54 20.96
CA GLU A 140 -19.09 -2.61 19.91
C GLU A 140 -18.18 -2.74 18.69
N ALA A 141 -18.76 -2.88 17.50
CA ALA A 141 -18.06 -2.91 16.23
C ALA A 141 -18.08 -1.54 15.54
N SER A 142 -16.94 -1.18 14.95
CA SER A 142 -16.78 -0.04 14.06
C SER A 142 -15.89 -0.41 12.88
N GLY A 143 -16.07 0.25 11.74
CA GLY A 143 -15.27 -0.05 10.56
C GLY A 143 -15.96 0.34 9.26
N PHE A 144 -15.56 -0.33 8.19
CA PHE A 144 -16.20 -0.16 6.89
C PHE A 144 -16.07 -1.37 5.99
N PHE A 145 -17.04 -1.53 5.11
CA PHE A 145 -16.89 -2.31 3.89
C PHE A 145 -16.86 -1.37 2.69
N ARG A 146 -15.92 -1.57 1.77
CA ARG A 146 -15.82 -0.80 0.52
C ARG A 146 -15.71 -1.73 -0.69
N ASN A 147 -16.24 -1.28 -1.82
CA ASN A 147 -15.99 -1.87 -3.13
C ASN A 147 -15.97 -0.78 -4.21
N GLY A 148 -15.31 -1.04 -5.33
CA GLY A 148 -15.21 -0.04 -6.39
C GLY A 148 -14.56 -0.54 -7.67
N THR A 149 -14.54 0.36 -8.65
CA THR A 149 -13.84 0.20 -9.92
C THR A 149 -12.77 1.27 -10.06
N GLN A 150 -11.71 0.95 -10.79
CA GLN A 150 -10.66 1.88 -11.16
C GLN A 150 -10.33 1.72 -12.64
N GLU A 151 -10.19 2.83 -13.35
CA GLU A 151 -9.63 2.88 -14.69
C GLU A 151 -8.40 3.79 -14.69
N SER A 152 -7.36 3.34 -15.37
CA SER A 152 -6.13 4.09 -15.60
C SER A 152 -5.85 4.09 -17.09
N ALA A 153 -5.53 5.24 -17.66
CA ALA A 153 -5.17 5.37 -19.06
C ALA A 153 -4.05 6.38 -19.25
N VAL A 154 -3.11 6.09 -20.15
CA VAL A 154 -1.99 6.98 -20.51
C VAL A 154 -1.89 7.09 -22.02
N THR A 155 -1.67 8.30 -22.50
CA THR A 155 -1.20 8.57 -23.86
C THR A 155 -0.03 9.54 -23.84
N SER A 156 0.94 9.39 -24.73
CA SER A 156 1.98 10.39 -24.96
C SER A 156 2.26 10.63 -26.43
N THR A 157 2.80 11.80 -26.74
CA THR A 157 3.33 12.14 -28.07
C THR A 157 4.58 11.32 -28.45
N LYS A 158 5.11 10.50 -27.53
CA LYS A 158 6.27 9.61 -27.74
C LYS A 158 5.87 8.14 -27.90
N GLY A 159 4.57 7.86 -28.02
CA GLY A 159 4.04 6.53 -28.35
C GLY A 159 3.49 5.74 -27.17
N ALA A 160 3.45 6.29 -25.95
CA ALA A 160 2.74 5.65 -24.86
C ALA A 160 1.25 5.57 -25.23
N LYS A 161 0.67 4.37 -25.11
CA LYS A 161 -0.77 4.12 -25.19
C LYS A 161 -1.10 2.91 -24.31
N ALA A 162 -1.74 3.17 -23.19
CA ALA A 162 -2.06 2.13 -22.22
C ALA A 162 -3.43 2.39 -21.58
N TYR A 163 -4.16 1.31 -21.32
CA TYR A 163 -5.43 1.32 -20.61
C TYR A 163 -5.52 0.09 -19.72
N HIS A 164 -6.03 0.27 -18.50
CA HIS A 164 -6.33 -0.79 -17.57
C HIS A 164 -7.60 -0.45 -16.80
N ALA A 165 -8.43 -1.46 -16.57
CA ALA A 165 -9.57 -1.41 -15.68
C ALA A 165 -9.47 -2.55 -14.66
N GLY A 166 -9.76 -2.23 -13.41
CA GLY A 166 -9.74 -3.20 -12.32
C GLY A 166 -10.81 -2.88 -11.27
N THR A 167 -11.00 -3.83 -10.36
CA THR A 167 -11.89 -3.71 -9.22
C THR A 167 -11.12 -3.79 -7.91
N PHE A 168 -11.78 -3.41 -6.82
CA PHE A 168 -11.28 -3.60 -5.47
C PHE A 168 -12.44 -3.77 -4.49
N ALA A 169 -12.19 -4.52 -3.43
CA ALA A 169 -13.03 -4.62 -2.25
C ALA A 169 -12.16 -4.68 -0.99
N GLY A 170 -12.73 -4.29 0.14
CA GLY A 170 -12.04 -4.38 1.41
C GLY A 170 -12.98 -4.23 2.60
N LEU A 171 -12.65 -4.95 3.67
CA LEU A 171 -13.33 -4.88 4.96
C LEU A 171 -12.29 -4.52 6.02
N LEU A 172 -12.63 -3.56 6.87
CA LEU A 172 -11.92 -3.25 8.10
C LEU A 172 -12.93 -3.39 9.25
N VAL A 173 -12.55 -4.16 10.26
CA VAL A 173 -13.34 -4.37 11.48
C VAL A 173 -12.50 -3.98 12.69
N MET A 174 -13.10 -3.21 13.59
CA MET A 174 -12.59 -2.93 14.91
C MET A 174 -13.69 -3.31 15.91
N ALA A 175 -13.43 -4.27 16.79
CA ALA A 175 -14.32 -4.66 17.87
C ALA A 175 -13.77 -4.13 19.19
N ILE A 176 -14.60 -3.51 20.02
CA ILE A 176 -14.19 -2.74 21.20
C ILE A 176 -14.94 -3.25 22.43
N SER A 177 -14.21 -3.46 23.52
CA SER A 177 -14.73 -3.64 24.88
C SER A 177 -14.40 -2.41 25.74
N ASP A 178 -14.80 -2.42 27.01
CA ASP A 178 -14.44 -1.37 27.97
C ASP A 178 -12.92 -1.20 28.17
N THR A 179 -12.13 -2.27 27.98
CA THR A 179 -10.71 -2.31 28.35
C THR A 179 -9.78 -2.73 27.22
N SER A 180 -10.32 -3.07 26.05
CA SER A 180 -9.56 -3.63 24.93
C SER A 180 -10.22 -3.35 23.59
N ALA A 181 -9.45 -3.51 22.53
CA ALA A 181 -9.97 -3.57 21.18
C ALA A 181 -9.27 -4.69 20.40
N GLY A 182 -9.93 -5.19 19.38
CA GLY A 182 -9.39 -6.12 18.40
C GLY A 182 -9.63 -5.57 17.00
N TRP A 183 -8.67 -5.81 16.12
CA TRP A 183 -8.67 -5.24 14.79
C TRP A 183 -8.37 -6.30 13.74
N SER A 184 -9.08 -6.22 12.62
CA SER A 184 -8.80 -7.02 11.43
C SER A 184 -9.07 -6.21 10.17
N LYS A 185 -8.38 -6.58 9.09
CA LYS A 185 -8.60 -6.01 7.76
C LYS A 185 -8.24 -7.03 6.69
N GLY A 186 -8.97 -6.97 5.59
CA GLY A 186 -8.64 -7.72 4.38
C GLY A 186 -9.11 -6.96 3.14
N GLY A 187 -8.50 -7.27 2.01
CA GLY A 187 -8.92 -6.74 0.73
C GLY A 187 -8.40 -7.59 -0.41
N SER A 188 -9.06 -7.46 -1.56
CA SER A 188 -8.68 -8.09 -2.82
C SER A 188 -9.28 -7.27 -3.96
N TRP A 189 -8.85 -7.52 -5.19
CA TRP A 189 -9.55 -7.03 -6.38
C TRP A 189 -10.89 -7.76 -6.61
N ARG A 190 -11.13 -8.90 -5.94
CA ARG A 190 -12.41 -9.62 -5.91
C ARG A 190 -13.04 -9.66 -4.52
N VAL A 191 -14.34 -9.46 -4.45
CA VAL A 191 -15.10 -9.57 -3.20
C VAL A 191 -15.17 -11.01 -2.67
N GLU A 192 -15.20 -12.00 -3.56
CA GLU A 192 -15.26 -13.42 -3.18
C GLU A 192 -13.99 -13.93 -2.46
N ASP A 193 -12.86 -13.23 -2.63
CA ASP A 193 -11.60 -13.58 -1.94
C ASP A 193 -11.56 -13.05 -0.49
N ILE A 194 -12.57 -12.28 -0.07
CA ILE A 194 -12.64 -11.69 1.26
C ILE A 194 -13.55 -12.54 2.14
N ASP A 195 -12.94 -13.31 3.05
CA ASP A 195 -13.65 -14.01 4.11
C ASP A 195 -14.07 -13.02 5.22
N SER A 196 -15.25 -12.42 5.06
CA SER A 196 -15.75 -11.42 5.99
C SER A 196 -16.03 -11.98 7.38
N ASP A 197 -16.47 -13.24 7.47
CA ASP A 197 -16.81 -13.88 8.75
C ASP A 197 -15.54 -14.21 9.52
N ALA A 198 -14.48 -14.69 8.85
CA ALA A 198 -13.17 -14.88 9.48
C ALA A 198 -12.58 -13.55 9.97
N LEU A 199 -12.69 -12.46 9.19
CA LEU A 199 -12.24 -11.14 9.64
C LEU A 199 -13.04 -10.64 10.85
N ALA A 200 -14.36 -10.83 10.87
CA ALA A 200 -15.20 -10.47 12.00
C ALA A 200 -14.79 -11.26 13.26
N ALA A 201 -14.66 -12.57 13.13
CA ALA A 201 -14.25 -13.47 14.21
C ALA A 201 -12.86 -13.12 14.75
N GLU A 202 -11.91 -12.81 13.86
CA GLU A 202 -10.55 -12.41 14.24
C GLU A 202 -10.55 -11.13 15.09
N ALA A 203 -11.31 -10.11 14.70
CA ALA A 203 -11.41 -8.86 15.46
C ALA A 203 -12.09 -9.08 16.82
N VAL A 204 -13.18 -9.84 16.86
CA VAL A 204 -13.90 -10.17 18.11
C VAL A 204 -13.04 -11.00 19.05
N ASP A 205 -12.36 -12.04 18.57
CA ASP A 205 -11.47 -12.89 19.36
C ASP A 205 -10.33 -12.08 19.99
N LYS A 206 -9.66 -11.22 19.20
CA LYS A 206 -8.60 -10.34 19.69
C LYS A 206 -9.10 -9.37 20.76
N ALA A 207 -10.30 -8.81 20.58
CA ALA A 207 -10.91 -7.92 21.57
C ALA A 207 -11.21 -8.66 22.88
N LEU A 208 -11.83 -9.85 22.81
CA LEU A 208 -12.17 -10.65 23.98
C LEU A 208 -10.92 -11.09 24.76
N LYS A 209 -9.91 -11.62 24.07
CA LYS A 209 -8.64 -12.02 24.70
C LYS A 209 -7.84 -10.83 25.23
N GLY A 210 -8.05 -9.65 24.65
CA GLY A 210 -7.34 -8.42 24.97
C GLY A 210 -7.78 -7.74 26.29
N GLN A 211 -8.85 -8.20 26.92
CA GLN A 211 -9.46 -7.51 28.07
C GLN A 211 -8.54 -7.46 29.29
N ASN A 212 -8.64 -6.35 30.04
CA ASN A 212 -7.89 -6.09 31.27
C ASN A 212 -6.35 -6.22 31.10
N PRO A 213 -5.76 -5.46 30.16
CA PRO A 213 -4.33 -5.56 29.86
C PRO A 213 -3.46 -5.17 31.05
N GLN A 214 -2.38 -5.92 31.27
CA GLN A 214 -1.42 -5.69 32.34
C GLN A 214 -0.21 -4.88 31.84
N PRO A 215 0.43 -4.05 32.69
CA PRO A 215 1.66 -3.39 32.29
C PRO A 215 2.79 -4.41 32.13
N VAL A 216 3.70 -4.11 31.19
CA VAL A 216 4.97 -4.82 31.03
C VAL A 216 6.09 -3.79 30.93
N GLU A 217 7.26 -4.07 31.49
CA GLU A 217 8.37 -3.13 31.45
C GLU A 217 8.87 -2.91 30.01
N PRO A 218 9.11 -1.65 29.60
CA PRO A 218 9.78 -1.35 28.35
C PRO A 218 11.15 -2.01 28.26
N GLY A 219 11.58 -2.29 27.05
CA GLY A 219 12.88 -2.89 26.80
C GLY A 219 12.88 -3.65 25.50
N GLU A 220 13.86 -4.53 25.39
CA GLU A 220 14.07 -5.39 24.24
C GLU A 220 13.31 -6.70 24.41
N TYR A 221 12.54 -7.08 23.39
CA TYR A 221 11.76 -8.31 23.38
C TYR A 221 11.96 -9.07 22.07
N THR A 222 11.92 -10.40 22.15
CA THR A 222 11.52 -11.22 21.00
C THR A 222 10.06 -10.93 20.69
N VAL A 223 9.75 -10.70 19.42
CA VAL A 223 8.39 -10.38 18.98
C VAL A 223 7.93 -11.37 17.92
N VAL A 224 6.68 -11.81 18.05
CA VAL A 224 5.94 -12.47 16.99
C VAL A 224 4.97 -11.43 16.42
N LEU A 225 5.15 -11.11 15.15
CA LEU A 225 4.37 -10.10 14.44
C LEU A 225 3.31 -10.78 13.57
N ASP A 226 2.05 -10.41 13.79
CA ASP A 226 0.95 -10.68 12.88
C ASP A 226 1.18 -9.97 11.52
N PRO A 227 0.66 -10.50 10.39
CA PRO A 227 0.76 -9.86 9.08
C PRO A 227 0.46 -8.35 9.05
N TYR A 228 -0.44 -7.82 9.89
CA TYR A 228 -0.71 -6.37 9.88
C TYR A 228 0.45 -5.51 10.39
N ALA A 229 1.22 -6.00 11.37
CA ALA A 229 2.43 -5.32 11.82
C ALA A 229 3.52 -5.37 10.73
N VAL A 230 3.57 -6.47 9.98
CA VAL A 230 4.53 -6.66 8.87
C VAL A 230 4.15 -5.79 7.65
N ASP A 231 2.86 -5.59 7.39
CA ASP A 231 2.35 -4.66 6.37
C ASP A 231 2.83 -3.23 6.62
N ASP A 232 2.75 -2.76 7.87
CA ASP A 232 3.28 -1.44 8.26
C ASP A 232 4.79 -1.33 7.99
N MET A 233 5.55 -2.39 8.31
CA MET A 233 6.99 -2.43 8.05
C MET A 233 7.31 -2.35 6.55
N LEU A 234 6.66 -3.19 5.74
CA LEU A 234 6.93 -3.24 4.31
C LEU A 234 6.47 -1.96 3.59
N SER A 235 5.31 -1.44 3.97
CA SER A 235 4.79 -0.16 3.47
C SER A 235 5.76 1.00 3.78
N SER A 236 6.29 1.05 5.01
CA SER A 236 7.26 2.06 5.43
C SER A 236 8.59 1.96 4.67
N LEU A 237 9.12 0.75 4.47
CA LEU A 237 10.35 0.56 3.69
C LEU A 237 10.18 1.03 2.24
N SER A 238 9.02 0.78 1.64
CA SER A 238 8.74 1.28 0.29
C SER A 238 8.72 2.81 0.23
N LEU A 239 7.88 3.43 1.06
CA LEU A 239 7.66 4.88 1.05
C LEU A 239 8.92 5.68 1.42
N TYR A 240 9.78 5.14 2.26
CA TYR A 240 10.94 5.86 2.79
C TYR A 240 12.30 5.44 2.21
N GLY A 241 12.37 4.48 1.27
CA GLY A 241 13.66 4.17 0.67
C GLY A 241 13.72 3.32 -0.59
N MET A 242 12.69 2.57 -0.97
CA MET A 242 12.79 1.69 -2.16
C MET A 242 12.77 2.44 -3.50
N GLY A 243 12.40 3.73 -3.52
CA GLY A 243 12.41 4.57 -4.71
C GLY A 243 13.75 5.23 -4.99
N ALA A 244 14.20 5.20 -6.25
CA ALA A 244 15.50 5.72 -6.68
C ALA A 244 15.71 7.21 -6.36
N LEU A 245 14.66 8.03 -6.34
CA LEU A 245 14.79 9.44 -5.95
C LEU A 245 15.35 9.58 -4.52
N ALA A 246 14.87 8.76 -3.59
CA ALA A 246 15.36 8.78 -2.21
C ALA A 246 16.83 8.34 -2.11
N VAL A 247 17.25 7.39 -2.95
CA VAL A 247 18.64 6.92 -3.05
C VAL A 247 19.55 7.99 -3.64
N GLN A 248 19.14 8.63 -4.74
CA GLN A 248 19.90 9.70 -5.40
C GLN A 248 20.08 10.92 -4.49
N GLU A 249 19.10 11.22 -3.64
CA GLU A 249 19.15 12.31 -2.66
C GLU A 249 19.84 11.91 -1.33
N GLY A 250 20.35 10.67 -1.22
CA GLY A 250 21.14 10.21 -0.07
C GLY A 250 20.35 10.00 1.23
N ARG A 251 19.03 9.89 1.13
CA ARG A 251 18.10 9.83 2.28
C ARG A 251 17.32 8.52 2.37
N SER A 252 17.56 7.57 1.47
CA SER A 252 17.00 6.22 1.51
C SER A 252 17.70 5.35 2.56
N TRP A 253 16.98 4.39 3.12
CA TRP A 253 17.58 3.32 3.91
C TRP A 253 18.49 2.39 3.11
N MET A 254 18.36 2.35 1.79
CA MET A 254 19.22 1.55 0.91
C MET A 254 20.61 2.18 0.72
N ASN A 255 20.80 3.47 1.06
CA ASN A 255 22.07 4.15 0.84
C ASN A 255 23.20 3.53 1.68
N GLY A 256 24.15 2.88 1.00
CA GLY A 256 25.27 2.17 1.63
C GLY A 256 25.00 0.71 1.93
N LEU A 257 23.81 0.20 1.59
CA LEU A 257 23.42 -1.21 1.78
C LEU A 257 23.20 -1.96 0.46
N ILE A 258 23.10 -1.28 -0.69
CA ILE A 258 22.94 -1.95 -2.00
C ILE A 258 24.13 -2.89 -2.24
N GLY A 259 23.83 -4.18 -2.47
CA GLY A 259 24.79 -5.27 -2.61
C GLY A 259 25.17 -5.96 -1.29
N GLU A 260 24.80 -5.39 -0.15
CA GLU A 260 25.12 -5.91 1.19
C GLU A 260 23.98 -6.76 1.76
N GLN A 261 24.34 -7.75 2.57
CA GLN A 261 23.39 -8.56 3.33
C GLN A 261 22.96 -7.80 4.60
N ALA A 262 22.03 -6.87 4.45
CA ALA A 262 21.55 -6.03 5.55
C ALA A 262 20.38 -6.63 6.34
N MET A 263 19.76 -7.70 5.83
CA MET A 263 18.60 -8.37 6.46
C MET A 263 18.84 -9.87 6.60
N SER A 264 17.97 -10.57 7.34
CA SER A 264 18.04 -12.03 7.49
C SER A 264 17.94 -12.73 6.12
N PRO A 265 18.67 -13.83 5.88
CA PRO A 265 18.55 -14.64 4.66
C PRO A 265 17.14 -15.18 4.39
N LEU A 266 16.28 -15.18 5.40
CA LEU A 266 14.87 -15.56 5.27
C LEU A 266 14.04 -14.51 4.54
N ILE A 267 14.51 -13.26 4.46
CA ILE A 267 13.77 -12.15 3.87
C ILE A 267 14.04 -12.05 2.38
N SER A 268 12.97 -12.09 1.59
CA SER A 268 13.00 -11.72 0.16
C SER A 268 11.75 -10.90 -0.17
N ILE A 269 11.95 -9.75 -0.80
CA ILE A 269 10.90 -8.78 -1.11
C ILE A 269 11.01 -8.36 -2.58
N TRP A 270 9.88 -8.30 -3.27
CA TRP A 270 9.78 -7.81 -4.64
C TRP A 270 8.50 -6.99 -4.85
N ASP A 271 8.51 -6.16 -5.88
CA ASP A 271 7.32 -5.55 -6.48
C ASP A 271 7.00 -6.24 -7.80
N ASP A 272 5.72 -6.46 -8.10
CA ASP A 272 5.29 -6.92 -9.41
C ASP A 272 3.97 -6.28 -9.80
N GLY A 273 3.96 -5.39 -10.80
CA GLY A 273 2.74 -4.71 -11.23
C GLY A 273 1.72 -5.60 -11.95
N ALA A 274 2.08 -6.81 -12.35
CA ALA A 274 1.19 -7.73 -13.08
C ALA A 274 0.72 -8.93 -12.23
N ASP A 275 1.28 -9.12 -11.03
CA ASP A 275 0.94 -10.25 -10.17
C ASP A 275 -0.48 -10.12 -9.58
N MET A 276 -1.34 -11.08 -9.96
CA MET A 276 -2.75 -11.15 -9.59
C MET A 276 -2.99 -11.54 -8.14
N GLU A 277 -1.97 -12.03 -7.43
CA GLU A 277 -2.05 -12.28 -5.99
C GLU A 277 -2.03 -11.00 -5.16
N GLY A 278 -1.74 -9.86 -5.77
CA GLY A 278 -1.77 -8.53 -5.16
C GLY A 278 -2.93 -7.67 -5.67
N TRP A 279 -2.65 -6.39 -5.93
CA TRP A 279 -3.57 -5.47 -6.61
C TRP A 279 -2.90 -4.90 -7.86
N PRO A 280 -2.92 -5.66 -8.98
CA PRO A 280 -2.08 -5.38 -10.13
C PRO A 280 -2.58 -4.19 -10.95
N VAL A 281 -1.62 -3.40 -11.43
CA VAL A 281 -1.78 -2.34 -12.43
C VAL A 281 -0.56 -2.46 -13.35
N PRO A 282 -0.71 -2.82 -14.63
CA PRO A 282 0.41 -3.31 -15.46
C PRO A 282 1.34 -2.22 -16.02
N PHE A 283 1.05 -0.95 -15.79
CA PHE A 283 1.87 0.17 -16.22
C PHE A 283 1.80 1.32 -15.21
N ASP A 284 2.77 2.22 -15.27
CA ASP A 284 2.82 3.40 -14.40
C ASP A 284 2.16 4.64 -15.02
N ALA A 285 2.15 5.76 -14.30
CA ALA A 285 1.52 6.99 -14.80
C ALA A 285 2.23 7.64 -16.00
N GLU A 286 3.38 7.10 -16.46
CA GLU A 286 4.04 7.48 -17.72
C GLU A 286 3.74 6.49 -18.85
N GLY A 287 2.97 5.43 -18.58
CA GLY A 287 2.63 4.37 -19.51
C GLY A 287 3.75 3.34 -19.69
N VAL A 288 4.77 3.36 -18.83
CA VAL A 288 5.86 2.38 -18.84
C VAL A 288 5.35 1.06 -18.26
N PRO A 289 5.54 -0.08 -18.95
CA PRO A 289 5.21 -1.39 -18.40
C PRO A 289 5.88 -1.62 -17.06
N ARG A 290 5.10 -2.00 -16.05
CA ARG A 290 5.60 -2.32 -14.71
C ARG A 290 6.35 -3.63 -14.73
N GLN A 291 7.61 -3.58 -14.29
CA GLN A 291 8.47 -4.76 -14.23
C GLN A 291 8.41 -5.41 -12.85
N ARG A 292 8.50 -6.74 -12.83
CA ARG A 292 8.85 -7.45 -11.59
C ARG A 292 10.25 -7.03 -11.15
N THR A 293 10.34 -6.38 -9.99
CA THR A 293 11.60 -5.83 -9.46
C THR A 293 11.92 -6.47 -8.12
N GLN A 294 13.00 -7.26 -8.08
CA GLN A 294 13.51 -7.83 -6.83
C GLN A 294 14.23 -6.73 -6.05
N LEU A 295 13.76 -6.44 -4.83
CA LEU A 295 14.29 -5.35 -4.00
C LEU A 295 15.22 -5.87 -2.91
N ILE A 296 14.88 -7.03 -2.35
CA ILE A 296 15.70 -7.75 -1.36
C ILE A 296 15.68 -9.23 -1.74
N GLN A 297 16.84 -9.87 -1.88
CA GLN A 297 16.96 -11.29 -2.21
C GLN A 297 17.77 -12.00 -1.13
N ALA A 298 17.13 -12.90 -0.37
CA ALA A 298 17.74 -13.61 0.74
C ALA A 298 18.59 -12.70 1.64
N GLY A 299 17.98 -11.60 2.10
CA GLY A 299 18.62 -10.62 2.98
C GLY A 299 19.52 -9.59 2.30
N VAL A 300 19.89 -9.81 1.02
CA VAL A 300 20.74 -8.88 0.24
C VAL A 300 19.88 -7.78 -0.36
N VAL A 301 20.23 -6.52 -0.09
CA VAL A 301 19.55 -5.35 -0.67
C VAL A 301 20.02 -5.17 -2.11
N LEU A 302 19.07 -5.05 -3.04
CA LEU A 302 19.33 -4.88 -4.47
C LEU A 302 19.09 -3.42 -4.89
N GLU A 303 18.73 -3.21 -6.15
CA GLU A 303 18.53 -1.89 -6.74
C GLU A 303 17.14 -1.31 -6.40
N PRO A 304 17.00 0.02 -6.27
CA PRO A 304 15.71 0.67 -6.06
C PRO A 304 14.84 0.63 -7.32
N VAL A 305 13.54 0.88 -7.16
CA VAL A 305 12.64 1.11 -8.29
C VAL A 305 12.84 2.49 -8.92
N HIS A 306 12.65 2.58 -10.23
CA HIS A 306 12.82 3.79 -11.03
C HIS A 306 11.55 4.18 -11.80
N ASN A 307 11.37 5.49 -11.96
CA ASN A 307 10.57 6.11 -13.02
C ASN A 307 11.51 6.55 -14.16
N SER A 308 10.98 7.12 -15.24
CA SER A 308 11.80 7.51 -16.40
C SER A 308 12.80 8.62 -16.07
N TYR A 309 12.45 9.55 -15.18
CA TYR A 309 13.33 10.64 -14.76
C TYR A 309 14.55 10.14 -14.00
N THR A 310 14.32 9.39 -12.92
CA THR A 310 15.39 8.86 -12.06
C THR A 310 16.24 7.83 -12.81
N ALA A 311 15.64 6.99 -13.66
CA ALA A 311 16.38 6.09 -14.54
C ALA A 311 17.29 6.87 -15.49
N GLY A 312 16.78 7.95 -16.09
CA GLY A 312 17.54 8.80 -17.00
C GLY A 312 18.78 9.41 -16.35
N LYS A 313 18.67 9.88 -15.10
CA LYS A 313 19.81 10.42 -14.34
C LYS A 313 20.93 9.40 -14.12
N ASP A 314 20.55 8.14 -13.94
CA ASP A 314 21.49 7.05 -13.69
C ASP A 314 21.92 6.30 -14.97
N GLY A 315 21.46 6.75 -16.15
CA GLY A 315 21.72 6.05 -17.42
C GLY A 315 21.08 4.66 -17.50
N LYS A 316 20.02 4.41 -16.70
CA LYS A 316 19.26 3.16 -16.63
C LYS A 316 17.94 3.26 -17.40
N GLN A 317 17.22 2.14 -17.46
CA GLN A 317 15.83 2.10 -17.93
C GLN A 317 14.87 2.20 -16.74
N SER A 318 13.68 2.77 -16.99
CA SER A 318 12.60 2.80 -16.00
C SER A 318 12.12 1.38 -15.69
N THR A 319 11.84 1.10 -14.42
CA THR A 319 11.19 -0.15 -13.99
C THR A 319 9.66 -0.03 -13.98
N GLY A 320 9.14 1.15 -14.34
CA GLY A 320 7.72 1.45 -14.39
C GLY A 320 7.14 1.80 -13.04
N HIS A 321 7.78 2.66 -12.23
CA HIS A 321 7.28 2.93 -10.87
C HIS A 321 6.81 4.37 -10.64
N GLN A 322 6.44 5.11 -11.68
CA GLN A 322 5.75 6.39 -11.52
C GLN A 322 4.32 6.19 -10.96
N TYR A 323 4.17 6.15 -9.64
CA TYR A 323 2.94 5.79 -8.94
C TYR A 323 1.74 6.71 -9.25
N GLY A 324 1.96 8.03 -9.17
CA GLY A 324 1.00 9.04 -9.60
C GLY A 324 1.63 9.95 -10.64
N PHE A 325 0.86 10.86 -11.26
CA PHE A 325 1.40 11.75 -12.29
C PHE A 325 2.52 12.70 -11.80
N THR A 326 2.64 12.85 -10.48
CA THR A 326 3.72 13.55 -9.80
C THR A 326 4.29 12.69 -8.68
N GLY A 327 5.52 13.00 -8.26
CA GLY A 327 6.16 12.35 -7.12
C GLY A 327 7.28 11.37 -7.50
N PRO A 328 7.90 10.74 -6.48
CA PRO A 328 8.98 9.78 -6.65
C PRO A 328 8.48 8.44 -7.22
N PRO A 329 9.39 7.58 -7.69
CA PRO A 329 9.04 6.20 -7.96
C PRO A 329 8.69 5.47 -6.66
N VAL A 330 7.64 4.64 -6.68
CA VAL A 330 7.15 3.88 -5.51
C VAL A 330 6.83 2.45 -5.92
N ALA A 331 7.29 1.47 -5.14
CA ALA A 331 6.88 0.08 -5.22
C ALA A 331 5.54 -0.08 -4.49
N SER A 332 4.47 -0.44 -5.21
CA SER A 332 3.09 -0.38 -4.72
C SER A 332 2.31 -1.69 -4.80
N ASN A 333 2.87 -2.74 -5.39
CA ASN A 333 2.31 -4.09 -5.34
C ASN A 333 3.39 -5.03 -4.82
N LEU A 334 3.57 -5.01 -3.50
CA LEU A 334 4.72 -5.60 -2.82
C LEU A 334 4.41 -6.96 -2.24
N PHE A 335 5.40 -7.83 -2.28
CA PHE A 335 5.32 -9.19 -1.79
C PHE A 335 6.52 -9.51 -0.92
N MET A 336 6.28 -10.21 0.19
CA MET A 336 7.31 -10.84 0.99
C MET A 336 7.18 -12.35 0.89
N LYS A 337 8.30 -13.03 0.62
CA LYS A 337 8.33 -14.49 0.48
C LYS A 337 7.85 -15.16 1.77
N SER A 338 6.90 -16.10 1.67
CA SER A 338 6.50 -16.97 2.78
C SER A 338 7.58 -17.99 3.17
N GLY A 339 7.63 -18.33 4.44
CA GLY A 339 8.48 -19.39 5.00
C GLY A 339 7.72 -20.70 5.21
N ASP A 340 8.08 -21.43 6.25
CA ASP A 340 7.54 -22.76 6.59
C ASP A 340 6.98 -22.85 8.03
N SER A 341 7.07 -21.77 8.81
CA SER A 341 6.54 -21.72 10.17
C SER A 341 5.06 -21.35 10.17
N SER A 342 4.28 -21.89 11.11
CA SER A 342 2.96 -21.34 11.43
C SER A 342 3.09 -20.29 12.53
N LEU A 343 2.05 -19.48 12.75
CA LEU A 343 2.02 -18.51 13.85
C LEU A 343 2.13 -19.23 15.20
N GLU A 344 1.44 -20.36 15.35
CA GLU A 344 1.46 -21.19 16.55
C GLU A 344 2.87 -21.72 16.84
N LYS A 345 3.61 -22.17 15.81
CA LYS A 345 5.00 -22.60 15.97
C LYS A 345 5.91 -21.45 16.41
N MET A 346 5.69 -20.24 15.92
CA MET A 346 6.44 -19.06 16.36
C MET A 346 6.17 -18.77 17.85
N ILE A 347 4.91 -18.84 18.27
CA ILE A 347 4.51 -18.67 19.67
C ILE A 347 5.15 -19.76 20.54
N VAL A 348 4.97 -21.04 20.20
CA VAL A 348 5.51 -22.19 20.95
C VAL A 348 7.03 -22.15 21.10
N SER A 349 7.75 -21.66 20.08
CA SER A 349 9.21 -21.53 20.12
C SER A 349 9.71 -20.27 20.86
N THR A 350 8.83 -19.47 21.45
CA THR A 350 9.18 -18.22 22.13
C THR A 350 9.13 -18.42 23.65
N GLN A 351 10.30 -18.39 24.28
CA GLN A 351 10.45 -18.56 25.72
C GLN A 351 9.84 -17.40 26.51
N ARG A 352 10.15 -16.16 26.10
CA ARG A 352 9.54 -14.94 26.61
C ARG A 352 9.56 -13.89 25.51
N GLY A 353 8.40 -13.31 25.21
CA GLY A 353 8.29 -12.35 24.11
C GLY A 353 6.91 -11.70 24.05
N LEU A 354 6.65 -10.99 22.97
CA LEU A 354 5.36 -10.34 22.73
C LEU A 354 4.76 -10.83 21.41
N TYR A 355 3.47 -11.17 21.43
CA TYR A 355 2.68 -11.27 20.21
C TYR A 355 2.04 -9.91 19.93
N ILE A 356 2.35 -9.33 18.77
CA ILE A 356 1.91 -7.99 18.37
C ILE A 356 1.04 -8.12 17.13
N THR A 357 -0.24 -7.77 17.26
CA THR A 357 -1.20 -7.87 16.17
C THR A 357 -1.05 -6.76 15.14
N ARG A 358 -0.76 -5.53 15.56
CA ARG A 358 -0.49 -4.43 14.64
C ARG A 358 0.32 -3.30 15.27
N PHE A 359 0.94 -2.51 14.41
CA PHE A 359 1.46 -1.19 14.77
C PHE A 359 0.45 -0.09 14.44
N HIS A 360 0.55 1.01 15.17
CA HIS A 360 -0.35 2.15 15.02
C HIS A 360 0.38 3.47 15.26
N TYR A 361 -0.09 4.52 14.58
CA TYR A 361 0.52 5.85 14.58
C TYR A 361 2.04 5.83 14.30
N THR A 362 2.45 5.01 13.34
CA THR A 362 3.83 4.88 12.91
C THR A 362 4.27 6.10 12.11
N ARG A 363 5.41 6.66 12.49
CA ARG A 363 6.01 7.86 11.87
C ARG A 363 7.50 7.64 11.72
N VAL A 364 8.05 8.11 10.61
CA VAL A 364 9.50 8.09 10.40
C VAL A 364 10.19 9.13 11.28
N VAL A 365 11.21 8.67 12.01
CA VAL A 365 12.14 9.49 12.80
C VAL A 365 13.40 9.74 12.00
N HIS A 366 13.91 8.73 11.29
CA HIS A 366 15.13 8.84 10.49
C HIS A 366 15.06 8.00 9.21
N ASN A 367 14.97 8.66 8.05
CA ASN A 367 14.77 7.98 6.76
C ASN A 367 15.92 7.03 6.40
N ARG A 368 17.18 7.45 6.60
CA ARG A 368 18.38 6.70 6.17
C ARG A 368 18.57 5.34 6.85
N ASN A 369 17.88 5.10 7.96
CA ASN A 369 17.91 3.80 8.64
C ASN A 369 16.50 3.22 8.79
N CYS A 370 15.49 3.85 8.15
CA CYS A 370 14.06 3.57 8.37
C CYS A 370 13.72 3.41 9.86
N VAL A 371 14.17 4.36 10.69
CA VAL A 371 13.83 4.38 12.12
C VAL A 371 12.42 4.91 12.26
N MET A 372 11.54 4.07 12.78
CA MET A 372 10.13 4.36 12.95
C MET A 372 9.83 4.49 14.45
N THR A 373 8.98 5.46 14.80
CA THR A 373 8.34 5.50 16.11
C THR A 373 6.86 5.24 15.95
N GLY A 374 6.28 4.51 16.88
CA GLY A 374 4.87 4.13 16.85
C GLY A 374 4.45 3.47 18.15
N MET A 375 3.32 2.80 18.10
CA MET A 375 2.84 2.01 19.24
C MET A 375 2.30 0.66 18.76
N THR A 376 2.33 -0.35 19.63
CA THR A 376 1.45 -1.51 19.46
C THR A 376 0.00 -1.09 19.70
N ARG A 377 -0.97 -1.87 19.19
CA ARG A 377 -2.40 -1.58 19.37
C ARG A 377 -3.27 -2.80 19.10
N ASP A 378 -4.46 -2.83 19.70
CA ASP A 378 -5.57 -3.73 19.37
C ASP A 378 -5.21 -5.22 19.42
N GLY A 379 -4.60 -5.63 20.54
CA GLY A 379 -4.21 -7.01 20.82
C GLY A 379 -2.69 -7.19 20.94
N THR A 380 -2.11 -6.65 22.01
CA THR A 380 -0.71 -6.95 22.38
C THR A 380 -0.72 -7.99 23.50
N PHE A 381 0.03 -9.08 23.36
CA PHE A 381 0.00 -10.18 24.34
C PHE A 381 1.40 -10.62 24.76
N LEU A 382 1.56 -10.98 26.04
CA LEU A 382 2.78 -11.59 26.53
C LEU A 382 2.81 -13.08 26.15
N ILE A 383 3.97 -13.53 25.67
CA ILE A 383 4.27 -14.95 25.47
C ILE A 383 5.25 -15.38 26.56
N GLU A 384 4.95 -16.47 27.27
CA GLU A 384 5.83 -17.11 28.25
C GLU A 384 5.76 -18.63 28.06
N ASP A 385 6.92 -19.30 28.06
CA ASP A 385 7.03 -20.76 27.91
C ASP A 385 6.27 -21.32 26.70
N GLY A 386 6.28 -20.58 25.59
CA GLY A 386 5.61 -20.98 24.36
C GLY A 386 4.09 -20.78 24.35
N GLN A 387 3.52 -20.03 25.30
CA GLN A 387 2.09 -19.80 25.41
C GLN A 387 1.77 -18.30 25.55
N ILE A 388 0.67 -17.86 24.96
CA ILE A 388 0.11 -16.53 25.25
C ILE A 388 -0.49 -16.56 26.66
N THR A 389 0.07 -15.78 27.59
CA THR A 389 -0.35 -15.83 29.00
C THR A 389 -1.40 -14.77 29.32
N HIS A 390 -1.17 -13.50 28.96
CA HIS A 390 -2.10 -12.41 29.20
C HIS A 390 -1.91 -11.23 28.23
N PRO A 391 -2.95 -10.41 28.00
CA PRO A 391 -2.81 -9.17 27.25
C PRO A 391 -1.99 -8.15 28.03
N VAL A 392 -1.22 -7.34 27.31
CA VAL A 392 -0.41 -6.27 27.88
C VAL A 392 -0.83 -4.90 27.36
N LYS A 393 -0.55 -3.85 28.14
CA LYS A 393 -0.76 -2.47 27.72
C LYS A 393 0.04 -2.17 26.46
N ASP A 394 -0.49 -1.28 25.63
CA ASP A 394 0.20 -0.86 24.41
C ASP A 394 1.57 -0.24 24.74
N LEU A 395 2.54 -0.59 23.92
CA LEU A 395 3.93 -0.18 24.07
C LEU A 395 4.30 0.82 22.99
N ARG A 396 5.02 1.88 23.36
CA ARG A 396 5.69 2.77 22.42
C ARG A 396 7.00 2.14 21.97
N PHE A 397 7.32 2.27 20.69
CA PHE A 397 8.60 1.85 20.16
C PHE A 397 9.28 2.96 19.37
N THR A 398 10.60 2.85 19.29
CA THR A 398 11.45 3.53 18.31
C THR A 398 12.44 2.50 17.81
N GLN A 399 12.27 2.03 16.57
CA GLN A 399 12.97 0.87 16.03
C GLN A 399 13.32 1.11 14.56
N SER A 400 14.55 0.76 14.16
CA SER A 400 14.88 0.61 12.74
C SER A 400 14.22 -0.64 12.20
N TYR A 401 13.39 -0.48 11.16
CA TYR A 401 12.78 -1.64 10.48
C TYR A 401 13.80 -2.46 9.70
N VAL A 402 14.90 -1.84 9.22
CA VAL A 402 16.00 -2.57 8.58
C VAL A 402 16.70 -3.47 9.60
N GLU A 403 17.06 -2.93 10.76
CA GLU A 403 17.68 -3.70 11.85
C GLU A 403 16.74 -4.79 12.36
N ALA A 404 15.43 -4.51 12.50
CA ALA A 404 14.46 -5.51 12.92
C ALA A 404 14.36 -6.68 11.92
N LEU A 405 14.43 -6.41 10.61
CA LEU A 405 14.42 -7.45 9.58
C LEU A 405 15.75 -8.24 9.49
N ALA A 406 16.85 -7.68 9.99
CA ALA A 406 18.11 -8.42 10.18
C ALA A 406 17.98 -9.53 11.22
N GLU A 407 17.11 -9.32 12.21
CA GLU A 407 16.91 -10.18 13.38
C GLU A 407 15.75 -11.19 13.20
N VAL A 408 15.29 -11.40 11.97
CA VAL A 408 14.20 -12.37 11.66
C VAL A 408 14.72 -13.81 11.78
N GLU A 409 14.07 -14.57 12.66
CA GLU A 409 14.38 -15.98 12.93
C GLU A 409 13.42 -16.95 12.23
N ALA A 410 12.18 -16.53 11.98
CA ALA A 410 11.18 -17.36 11.31
C ALA A 410 10.20 -16.52 10.50
N VAL A 411 9.73 -17.09 9.38
CA VAL A 411 8.78 -16.48 8.46
C VAL A 411 7.56 -17.39 8.30
N GLY A 412 6.37 -16.78 8.31
CA GLY A 412 5.10 -17.47 8.23
C GLY A 412 4.89 -18.16 6.88
N SER A 413 4.30 -19.34 6.92
CA SER A 413 3.93 -20.16 5.75
C SER A 413 2.71 -19.64 4.99
N GLN A 414 1.89 -18.81 5.65
CA GLN A 414 0.76 -18.13 5.06
C GLN A 414 1.03 -16.63 5.00
N SER A 415 0.58 -16.00 3.92
CA SER A 415 0.63 -14.56 3.70
C SER A 415 -0.75 -13.97 3.59
N LYS A 416 -0.94 -12.74 4.07
CA LYS A 416 -2.19 -11.99 3.97
C LYS A 416 -2.02 -10.81 3.02
N LEU A 417 -3.01 -10.62 2.14
CA LEU A 417 -3.07 -9.47 1.25
C LEU A 417 -3.77 -8.30 1.95
N MET A 418 -3.09 -7.16 1.95
CA MET A 418 -3.56 -5.89 2.50
C MET A 418 -3.66 -4.87 1.39
N LEU A 419 -4.88 -4.40 1.09
CA LEU A 419 -5.11 -3.26 0.20
C LEU A 419 -5.32 -2.01 1.04
N ASN A 420 -4.41 -1.04 0.93
CA ASN A 420 -4.57 0.23 1.60
C ASN A 420 -5.48 1.18 0.83
N GLU A 421 -5.88 2.26 1.49
CA GLU A 421 -6.89 3.19 0.99
C GLU A 421 -6.34 4.15 -0.07
N VAL A 422 -5.03 4.13 -0.31
CA VAL A 422 -4.34 5.10 -1.17
C VAL A 422 -3.83 4.52 -2.49
N GLY A 423 -4.09 3.24 -2.80
CA GLY A 423 -3.72 2.62 -4.10
C GLY A 423 -2.54 1.64 -4.03
N PHE A 424 -2.23 1.11 -2.85
CA PHE A 424 -1.01 0.35 -2.60
C PHE A 424 -1.36 -0.95 -1.85
N ALA A 425 -0.68 -2.03 -2.23
CA ALA A 425 -0.92 -3.37 -1.72
C ALA A 425 0.36 -4.03 -1.22
N THR A 426 0.22 -4.79 -0.13
CA THR A 426 1.27 -5.68 0.36
C THR A 426 0.69 -7.08 0.58
N LYS A 427 1.46 -8.11 0.24
CA LYS A 427 1.17 -9.49 0.61
C LYS A 427 2.30 -10.01 1.49
N VAL A 428 2.00 -10.18 2.78
CA VAL A 428 3.03 -10.40 3.81
C VAL A 428 2.67 -11.56 4.75
N PRO A 429 3.65 -12.38 5.16
CA PRO A 429 3.48 -13.38 6.20
C PRO A 429 3.66 -12.80 7.60
N ALA A 430 3.35 -13.60 8.62
CA ALA A 430 3.79 -13.34 9.99
C ALA A 430 5.32 -13.45 10.11
N LEU A 431 5.92 -12.78 11.10
CA LEU A 431 7.37 -12.84 11.37
C LEU A 431 7.64 -13.12 12.84
N LYS A 432 8.73 -13.85 13.13
CA LYS A 432 9.36 -13.88 14.45
C LYS A 432 10.69 -13.12 14.37
N ILE A 433 10.85 -12.11 15.20
CA ILE A 433 12.05 -11.28 15.28
C ILE A 433 12.66 -11.44 16.67
N SER A 434 13.93 -11.80 16.74
CA SER A 434 14.64 -12.07 18.01
C SER A 434 14.68 -10.83 18.92
N ARG A 435 14.71 -9.64 18.31
CA ARG A 435 15.05 -8.38 18.96
C ARG A 435 14.25 -7.18 18.44
N PHE A 436 13.39 -6.60 19.27
CA PHE A 436 12.66 -5.37 18.98
C PHE A 436 12.59 -4.47 20.22
N ASN A 437 12.88 -3.17 20.05
CA ASN A 437 13.03 -2.24 21.16
C ASN A 437 11.77 -1.40 21.43
N PHE A 438 11.26 -1.48 22.67
CA PHE A 438 10.17 -0.67 23.19
C PHE A 438 10.68 0.37 24.18
N THR A 439 10.28 1.62 23.99
CA THR A 439 10.78 2.80 24.70
C THR A 439 9.86 3.31 25.80
N GLY A 440 8.63 2.80 25.88
CA GLY A 440 7.68 3.19 26.93
C GLY A 440 6.38 2.39 26.90
N VAL A 441 5.57 2.55 27.94
CA VAL A 441 4.20 2.01 28.04
C VAL A 441 3.23 3.17 27.87
N THR A 442 2.14 2.99 27.14
CA THR A 442 1.07 4.00 27.09
C THR A 442 0.30 4.00 28.40
N VAL A 443 -0.10 5.20 28.86
CA VAL A 443 -0.85 5.40 30.10
C VAL A 443 -2.18 4.64 30.08
#